data_AF-A0A816AER3-F1
#
_entry.id   AF-A0A816AER3-F1
#
_cell.length_a   1.000
_cell.length_b   1.000
_cell.length_c   1.000
_cell.angle_alpha   90.00
_cell.angle_beta   90.00
_cell.angle_gamma   90.00
#
_symmetry.space_group_name_H-M   'P 1'
#
loop_
_entity.id
_entity.type
_entity.pdbx_description
1 polymer ?
#
loop_
_entity_poly.entity_id
_entity_poly.type
_entity_poly.pdbx_seq_one_letter_code
_entity_poly.pdbx_strand_id
1 'polypeptide(L)'
;CAIVKFKNKLDAITYSQVHFDPVIFGCEVQTRYSVVADTTSQDADDSHYGNQEERSDNCSCFLVKYGPATIKPRKYPALTLATGRRSKYDILSTPEACRRDIRRVRNRAAQRRATERRDEIHANLSEQVKLLEIERYYLENDIQHLNRRKLLLETLILKYKEECGA
;
A
#
# COMPACT_ATOMS: atom_id res chain seq x y z
N CYS A 1 4.01 4.02 61.83
CA CYS A 1 3.56 2.81 61.11
C CYS A 1 3.36 3.11 59.63
N ALA A 2 4.24 2.59 58.77
CA ALA A 2 3.95 2.05 57.43
C ALA A 2 5.28 2.00 56.63
N ILE A 3 5.99 0.87 56.73
CA ILE A 3 7.15 0.55 55.90
C ILE A 3 6.60 -0.14 54.65
N VAL A 4 6.70 0.53 53.49
CA VAL A 4 6.31 -0.05 52.20
C VAL A 4 7.47 -0.93 51.70
N LYS A 5 7.29 -2.25 51.80
CA LYS A 5 8.26 -3.24 51.30
C LYS A 5 8.05 -3.43 49.79
N PHE A 6 8.93 -2.85 48.97
CA PHE A 6 9.04 -3.22 47.55
C PHE A 6 9.80 -4.55 47.45
N LYS A 7 9.09 -5.62 47.07
CA LYS A 7 9.70 -6.89 46.70
C LYS A 7 10.20 -6.79 45.26
N ASN A 8 11.51 -6.62 45.10
CA ASN A 8 12.19 -6.82 43.82
C ASN A 8 12.16 -8.31 43.47
N LYS A 9 11.33 -8.70 42.51
CA LYS A 9 11.51 -9.95 41.75
C LYS A 9 12.44 -9.64 40.59
N LEU A 10 13.73 -9.85 40.81
CA LEU A 10 14.70 -10.05 39.72
C LEU A 10 14.58 -11.51 39.33
N ASP A 11 13.76 -11.80 38.33
CA ASP A 11 13.80 -13.11 37.69
C ASP A 11 15.12 -13.19 36.91
N ALA A 12 15.94 -14.16 37.31
CA ALA A 12 17.21 -14.47 36.70
C ALA A 12 16.99 -14.92 35.25
N ILE A 13 17.26 -14.04 34.28
CA ILE A 13 17.38 -14.43 32.88
C ILE A 13 18.71 -15.17 32.74
N THR A 14 18.66 -16.49 32.83
CA THR A 14 19.76 -17.37 32.45
C THR A 14 20.04 -17.18 30.96
N TYR A 15 21.19 -16.59 30.65
CA TYR A 15 21.77 -16.50 29.30
C TYR A 15 22.18 -17.91 28.84
N SER A 16 21.22 -18.73 28.42
CA SER A 16 21.53 -19.95 27.68
C SER A 16 21.86 -19.58 26.24
N GLN A 17 23.15 -19.65 25.92
CA GLN A 17 23.74 -19.87 24.59
C GLN A 17 22.79 -19.64 23.41
N VAL A 18 22.78 -18.41 22.89
CA VAL A 18 22.22 -18.14 21.56
C VAL A 18 23.24 -18.68 20.55
N HIS A 19 23.01 -19.90 20.08
CA HIS A 19 23.71 -20.46 18.93
C HIS A 19 23.30 -19.64 17.71
N PHE A 20 24.18 -18.78 17.22
CA PHE A 20 24.01 -18.10 15.93
C PHE A 20 24.43 -19.07 14.84
N ASP A 21 23.46 -19.78 14.25
CA ASP A 21 23.69 -20.47 13.00
C ASP A 21 23.87 -19.41 11.89
N PRO A 22 24.93 -19.49 11.07
CA PRO A 22 25.09 -18.60 9.94
C PRO A 22 23.97 -18.90 8.92
N VAL A 23 23.01 -17.98 8.81
CA VAL A 23 22.05 -18.00 7.70
C VAL A 23 22.84 -17.66 6.45
N ILE A 24 23.16 -18.71 5.68
CA ILE A 24 23.73 -18.62 4.35
C ILE A 24 22.75 -17.79 3.50
N PHE A 25 23.12 -16.54 3.22
CA PHE A 25 22.45 -15.66 2.28
C PHE A 25 22.70 -16.19 0.86
N GLY A 26 21.87 -17.14 0.46
CA GLY A 26 21.93 -17.81 -0.83
C GLY A 26 20.55 -18.26 -1.29
N CYS A 27 19.57 -17.36 -1.27
CA CYS A 27 18.28 -17.58 -1.91
C CYS A 27 18.04 -16.44 -2.90
N GLU A 28 18.48 -16.66 -4.15
CA GLU A 28 17.79 -16.08 -5.30
C GLU A 28 16.34 -16.58 -5.26
N VAL A 29 15.46 -15.82 -4.62
CA VAL A 29 14.02 -16.02 -4.76
C VAL A 29 13.64 -15.48 -6.14
N GLN A 30 13.82 -16.32 -7.15
CA GLN A 30 13.28 -16.10 -8.47
C GLN A 30 11.76 -16.30 -8.37
N THR A 31 11.04 -15.26 -7.96
CA THR A 31 9.57 -15.21 -7.99
C THR A 31 9.10 -15.23 -9.44
N ARG A 32 9.00 -16.43 -10.02
CA ARG A 32 8.21 -16.66 -11.22
C ARG A 32 6.74 -16.52 -10.84
N TYR A 33 6.21 -15.31 -10.96
CA TYR A 33 4.77 -15.10 -11.00
C TYR A 33 4.23 -15.73 -12.30
N SER A 34 3.79 -16.98 -12.26
CA SER A 34 2.90 -17.49 -13.30
C SER A 34 1.51 -16.94 -13.01
N VAL A 35 1.19 -15.82 -13.65
CA VAL A 35 -0.19 -15.32 -13.76
C VAL A 35 -0.95 -16.36 -14.59
N VAL A 36 -1.61 -17.30 -13.92
CA VAL A 36 -2.62 -18.14 -14.56
C VAL A 36 -3.82 -17.23 -14.79
N ALA A 37 -3.89 -16.67 -16.00
CA ALA A 37 -5.08 -15.98 -16.48
C ALA A 37 -6.14 -17.04 -16.80
N ASP A 38 -7.03 -17.29 -15.84
CA ASP A 38 -8.30 -17.98 -16.10
C ASP A 38 -9.12 -17.11 -17.05
N THR A 39 -8.96 -17.37 -18.34
CA THR A 39 -9.76 -16.83 -19.43
C THR A 39 -10.84 -17.84 -19.76
N THR A 40 -11.85 -17.92 -18.89
CA THR A 40 -13.15 -18.52 -19.24
C THR A 40 -14.26 -17.54 -18.91
N SER A 41 -14.18 -16.35 -19.51
CA SER A 41 -15.38 -15.56 -19.80
C SER A 41 -15.99 -16.13 -21.07
N GLN A 42 -16.96 -17.02 -20.92
CA GLN A 42 -17.86 -17.38 -22.01
C GLN A 42 -18.54 -16.12 -22.52
N ASP A 43 -18.30 -15.83 -23.79
CA ASP A 43 -18.95 -14.82 -24.58
C ASP A 43 -20.46 -15.10 -24.62
N ALA A 44 -21.21 -14.41 -23.76
CA ALA A 44 -22.63 -14.19 -23.98
C ALA A 44 -22.75 -12.97 -24.90
N ASP A 45 -22.52 -13.22 -26.19
CA ASP A 45 -22.94 -12.35 -27.28
C ASP A 45 -24.48 -12.37 -27.32
N ASP A 46 -25.09 -11.40 -26.65
CA ASP A 46 -26.49 -11.04 -26.89
C ASP A 46 -26.57 -9.52 -27.04
N SER A 47 -26.01 -9.07 -28.17
CA SER A 47 -26.13 -7.70 -28.64
C SER A 47 -27.52 -7.49 -29.23
N HIS A 48 -28.53 -7.43 -28.36
CA HIS A 48 -29.85 -6.93 -28.74
C HIS A 48 -29.75 -5.41 -28.93
N TYR A 49 -29.29 -4.98 -30.11
CA TYR A 49 -29.39 -3.59 -30.55
C TYR A 49 -30.87 -3.22 -30.60
N GLY A 50 -31.30 -2.49 -29.57
CA GLY A 50 -32.66 -2.01 -29.43
C GLY A 50 -33.13 -1.25 -30.67
N ASN A 51 -34.33 -1.61 -31.10
CA ASN A 51 -35.17 -0.96 -32.10
C ASN A 51 -34.82 0.52 -32.28
N GLN A 52 -34.28 0.85 -33.45
CA GLN A 52 -34.39 2.19 -34.01
C GLN A 52 -35.88 2.42 -34.30
N GLU A 53 -36.65 2.84 -33.30
CA GLU A 53 -37.93 3.49 -33.56
C GLU A 53 -37.66 4.70 -34.45
N GLU A 54 -38.13 4.63 -35.70
CA GLU A 54 -38.19 5.74 -36.63
C GLU A 54 -39.01 6.87 -35.99
N ARG A 55 -38.32 7.76 -35.28
CA ARG A 55 -38.94 8.91 -34.62
C ARG A 55 -39.27 9.95 -35.67
N SER A 56 -40.52 9.92 -36.10
CA SER A 56 -41.14 10.93 -36.97
C SER A 56 -40.80 12.36 -36.51
N ASP A 57 -40.05 13.07 -37.35
CA ASP A 57 -39.50 14.42 -37.11
C ASP A 57 -40.51 15.56 -37.33
N ASN A 58 -41.80 15.33 -37.05
CA ASN A 58 -42.81 16.38 -37.13
C ASN A 58 -43.08 16.98 -35.75
N CYS A 59 -42.13 17.80 -35.26
CA CYS A 59 -42.33 18.62 -34.06
C CYS A 59 -42.02 20.09 -34.36
N SER A 60 -43.05 20.94 -34.26
CA SER A 60 -43.00 22.40 -34.33
C SER A 60 -42.30 22.99 -33.10
N CYS A 61 -40.98 22.87 -33.02
CA CYS A 61 -40.20 23.40 -31.89
C CYS A 61 -39.83 24.87 -32.11
N PHE A 62 -40.21 25.72 -31.15
CA PHE A 62 -39.85 27.13 -31.08
C PHE A 62 -38.34 27.30 -30.87
N LEU A 63 -37.75 28.27 -31.57
CA LEU A 63 -36.33 28.61 -31.42
C LEU A 63 -36.13 29.41 -30.14
N VAL A 64 -35.16 28.99 -29.31
CA VAL A 64 -34.81 29.69 -28.08
C VAL A 64 -33.51 30.46 -28.31
N LYS A 65 -33.52 31.77 -28.06
CA LYS A 65 -32.36 32.64 -28.24
C LYS A 65 -31.60 32.79 -26.92
N TYR A 66 -30.31 32.46 -26.94
CA TYR A 66 -29.39 32.66 -25.82
C TYR A 66 -28.28 33.60 -26.29
N GLY A 67 -28.45 34.90 -26.04
CA GLY A 67 -27.52 35.93 -26.52
C GLY A 67 -27.49 36.02 -28.06
N PRO A 68 -26.31 36.03 -28.72
CA PRO A 68 -26.21 36.04 -30.18
C PRO A 68 -26.54 34.68 -30.81
N ALA A 69 -26.59 33.61 -30.01
CA ALA A 69 -26.87 32.26 -30.50
C ALA A 69 -28.37 31.95 -30.48
N THR A 70 -28.85 31.27 -31.52
CA THR A 70 -30.22 30.75 -31.59
C THR A 70 -30.15 29.23 -31.58
N ILE A 71 -30.77 28.61 -30.57
CA ILE A 71 -30.69 27.17 -30.34
C ILE A 71 -32.08 26.57 -30.55
N LYS A 72 -32.16 25.50 -31.34
CA LYS A 72 -33.35 24.66 -31.43
C LYS A 72 -33.28 23.62 -30.29
N PRO A 73 -34.09 23.75 -29.22
CA PRO A 73 -34.04 22.79 -28.13
C PRO A 73 -34.46 21.41 -28.64
N ARG A 74 -33.71 20.37 -28.23
CA ARG A 74 -34.10 19.00 -28.54
C ARG A 74 -35.32 18.63 -27.71
N LYS A 75 -36.29 17.93 -28.31
CA LYS A 75 -37.48 17.41 -27.62
C LYS A 75 -37.12 16.45 -26.48
N TYR A 76 -36.04 15.69 -26.66
CA TYR A 76 -35.50 14.77 -25.67
C TYR A 76 -34.01 15.08 -25.43
N PRO A 77 -33.53 14.98 -24.17
CA PRO A 77 -32.12 15.15 -23.88
C PRO A 77 -31.31 14.09 -24.64
N ALA A 78 -30.13 14.47 -25.12
CA ALA A 78 -29.24 13.52 -25.77
C ALA A 78 -28.81 12.42 -24.78
N LEU A 79 -28.74 11.17 -25.24
CA LEU A 79 -28.27 10.02 -24.44
C LEU A 79 -26.83 10.24 -23.96
N THR A 80 -26.02 10.87 -24.80
CA THR A 80 -24.63 11.22 -24.50
C THR A 80 -24.42 12.73 -24.65
N LEU A 81 -23.52 13.27 -23.83
CA LEU A 81 -22.96 14.60 -24.01
C LEU A 81 -22.11 14.63 -25.29
N ALA A 82 -21.84 15.83 -25.81
CA ALA A 82 -20.94 16.00 -26.96
C ALA A 82 -19.54 15.38 -26.74
N THR A 83 -19.13 15.18 -25.48
CA THR A 83 -17.88 14.53 -25.08
C THR A 83 -17.94 12.99 -25.09
N GLY A 84 -19.06 12.38 -25.46
CA GLY A 84 -19.28 10.93 -25.43
C GLY A 84 -19.60 10.36 -24.04
N ARG A 85 -19.64 11.21 -22.99
CA ARG A 85 -20.06 10.81 -21.64
C ARG A 85 -21.59 10.63 -21.59
N ARG A 86 -22.08 9.68 -20.79
CA ARG A 86 -23.54 9.49 -20.57
C ARG A 86 -24.14 10.80 -20.00
N SER A 87 -25.29 11.22 -20.53
CA SER A 87 -25.91 12.46 -20.07
C SER A 87 -26.50 12.29 -18.66
N LYS A 88 -26.67 13.39 -17.93
CA LYS A 88 -27.23 13.38 -16.57
C LYS A 88 -28.63 12.75 -16.51
N TYR A 89 -29.36 12.75 -17.62
CA TYR A 89 -30.74 12.27 -17.72
C TYR A 89 -30.84 10.80 -18.11
N ASP A 90 -29.71 10.11 -18.30
CA ASP A 90 -29.69 8.69 -18.63
C ASP A 90 -29.95 7.86 -17.36
N ILE A 91 -31.17 7.31 -17.26
CA ILE A 91 -31.58 6.44 -16.16
C ILE A 91 -31.16 5.02 -16.53
N LEU A 92 -30.32 4.41 -15.70
CA LEU A 92 -29.90 3.02 -15.91
C LEU A 92 -31.11 2.10 -15.79
N SER A 93 -31.15 1.11 -16.67
CA SER A 93 -32.04 -0.02 -16.48
C SER A 93 -31.73 -0.72 -15.15
N THR A 94 -32.76 -1.28 -14.52
CA THR A 94 -32.63 -2.07 -13.27
C THR A 94 -31.53 -3.16 -13.34
N PRO A 95 -31.34 -3.91 -14.44
CA PRO A 95 -30.22 -4.85 -14.54
C PRO A 95 -28.84 -4.17 -14.61
N GLU A 96 -28.71 -3.02 -15.29
CA GLU A 96 -27.45 -2.27 -15.32
C GLU A 96 -27.08 -1.68 -13.96
N ALA A 97 -28.06 -1.23 -13.19
CA ALA A 97 -27.89 -0.77 -11.82
C ALA A 97 -27.35 -1.89 -10.91
N CYS A 98 -27.96 -3.08 -10.97
CA CYS A 98 -27.48 -4.25 -10.21
C CYS A 98 -26.03 -4.63 -10.57
N ARG A 99 -25.69 -4.70 -11.87
CA ARG A 99 -24.31 -4.97 -12.31
C ARG A 99 -23.32 -3.90 -11.83
N ARG A 100 -23.74 -2.64 -11.78
CA ARG A 100 -22.92 -1.54 -11.23
C ARG A 100 -22.67 -1.73 -9.74
N ASP A 101 -23.68 -2.10 -8.97
CA ASP A 101 -23.54 -2.27 -7.53
C ASP A 101 -22.64 -3.46 -7.19
N ILE A 102 -22.76 -4.59 -7.90
CA ILE A 102 -21.83 -5.71 -7.77
C ILE A 102 -20.39 -5.26 -8.03
N ARG A 103 -20.14 -4.49 -9.11
CA ARG A 103 -18.80 -3.96 -9.41
C ARG A 103 -18.29 -3.04 -8.30
N ARG A 104 -19.15 -2.16 -7.77
CA ARG A 104 -18.79 -1.27 -6.65
C ARG A 104 -18.46 -2.05 -5.39
N VAL A 105 -19.23 -3.07 -5.04
CA VAL A 105 -18.98 -3.94 -3.89
C VAL A 105 -17.63 -4.65 -4.04
N ARG A 106 -17.36 -5.24 -5.21
CA ARG A 106 -16.07 -5.88 -5.52
C ARG A 106 -14.91 -4.89 -5.43
N ASN A 107 -15.06 -3.70 -5.99
CA ASN A 107 -14.04 -2.66 -5.95
C ASN A 107 -13.76 -2.17 -4.52
N ARG A 108 -14.80 -1.95 -3.71
CA ARG A 108 -14.65 -1.62 -2.27
C ARG A 108 -13.95 -2.74 -1.51
N ALA A 109 -14.24 -4.01 -1.81
CA ALA A 109 -13.55 -5.13 -1.19
C ALA A 109 -12.07 -5.20 -1.59
N ALA A 110 -11.76 -5.01 -2.88
CA ALA A 110 -10.39 -4.96 -3.36
C ALA A 110 -9.60 -3.80 -2.74
N GLN A 111 -10.23 -2.62 -2.63
CA GLN A 111 -9.64 -1.45 -1.99
C GLN A 111 -9.32 -1.72 -0.52
N ARG A 112 -10.26 -2.32 0.24
CA ARG A 112 -10.01 -2.70 1.64
C ARG A 112 -8.80 -3.63 1.78
N ARG A 113 -8.74 -4.70 0.98
CA ARG A 113 -7.59 -5.61 0.98
C ARG A 113 -6.27 -4.93 0.62
N ALA A 114 -6.29 -3.98 -0.32
CA ALA A 114 -5.11 -3.22 -0.69
C ALA A 114 -4.64 -2.32 0.47
N THR A 115 -5.57 -1.68 1.17
CA THR A 115 -5.26 -0.89 2.36
C THR A 115 -4.70 -1.77 3.48
N GLU A 116 -5.34 -2.90 3.79
CA GLU A 116 -4.87 -3.85 4.81
C GLU A 116 -3.43 -4.31 4.55
N ARG A 117 -3.14 -4.75 3.32
CA ARG A 117 -1.77 -5.15 2.93
C ARG A 117 -0.75 -4.02 3.06
N ARG A 118 -1.13 -2.79 2.71
CA ARG A 118 -0.24 -1.64 2.83
C ARG A 118 0.06 -1.37 4.31
N ASP A 119 -0.95 -1.45 5.16
CA ASP A 119 -0.80 -1.20 6.59
C ASP A 119 0.05 -2.31 7.25
N GLU A 120 -0.11 -3.58 6.83
CA GLU A 120 0.76 -4.70 7.22
C GLU A 120 2.23 -4.46 6.82
N ILE A 121 2.47 -4.07 5.56
CA ILE A 121 3.83 -3.75 5.07
C ILE A 121 4.42 -2.61 5.89
N HIS A 122 3.64 -1.55 6.15
CA HIS A 122 4.10 -0.42 6.94
C HIS A 122 4.44 -0.82 8.39
N ALA A 123 3.63 -1.67 9.01
CA ALA A 123 3.89 -2.20 10.35
C ALA A 123 5.20 -3.01 10.38
N ASN A 124 5.40 -3.90 9.41
CA ASN A 124 6.61 -4.71 9.30
C ASN A 124 7.86 -3.85 9.07
N LEU A 125 7.79 -2.88 8.15
CA LEU A 125 8.89 -1.93 7.94
C LEU A 125 9.19 -1.12 9.20
N SER A 126 8.17 -0.68 9.94
CA SER A 126 8.37 0.05 11.19
C SER A 126 9.07 -0.80 12.25
N GLU A 127 8.74 -2.08 12.33
CA GLU A 127 9.41 -3.03 13.23
C GLU A 127 10.87 -3.26 12.82
N GLN A 128 11.13 -3.47 11.53
CA GLN A 128 12.49 -3.63 11.00
C GLN A 128 13.37 -2.41 11.30
N VAL A 129 12.83 -1.20 11.15
CA VAL A 129 13.56 0.03 11.50
C VAL A 129 13.95 0.04 12.97
N LYS A 130 13.05 -0.34 13.89
CA LYS A 130 13.36 -0.41 15.32
C LYS A 130 14.46 -1.43 15.62
N LEU A 131 14.41 -2.60 14.97
CA LEU A 131 15.45 -3.62 15.14
C LEU A 131 16.80 -3.12 14.66
N LEU A 132 16.85 -2.45 13.50
CA LEU A 132 18.08 -1.86 12.96
C LEU A 132 18.60 -0.71 13.84
N GLU A 133 17.73 0.09 14.45
CA GLU A 133 18.13 1.14 15.40
C GLU A 133 18.77 0.56 16.66
N ILE A 134 18.21 -0.53 17.18
CA ILE A 134 18.76 -1.27 18.32
C ILE A 134 20.12 -1.87 17.97
N GLU A 135 20.24 -2.52 16.82
CA GLU A 135 21.50 -3.08 16.34
C GLU A 135 22.57 -1.99 16.16
N ARG A 136 22.21 -0.88 15.52
CA ARG A 136 23.10 0.28 15.37
C ARG A 136 23.60 0.78 16.72
N TYR A 137 22.73 0.91 17.71
CA TYR A 137 23.10 1.33 19.05
C TYR A 137 24.12 0.37 19.71
N TYR A 138 23.94 -0.94 19.59
CA TYR A 138 24.90 -1.91 20.13
C TYR A 138 26.26 -1.82 19.42
N LEU A 139 26.26 -1.75 18.10
CA LEU A 139 27.50 -1.62 17.31
C LEU A 139 28.25 -0.32 17.64
N GLU A 140 27.54 0.80 17.81
CA GLU A 140 28.14 2.07 18.24
C GLU A 140 28.82 1.94 19.62
N ASN A 141 28.19 1.25 20.56
CA ASN A 141 28.77 1.00 21.88
C ASN A 141 30.02 0.12 21.82
N ASP A 142 29.99 -0.93 20.99
CA ASP A 142 31.14 -1.81 20.79
C ASP A 142 32.32 -1.07 20.18
N ILE A 143 32.07 -0.22 19.17
CA ILE A 143 33.09 0.66 18.58
C ILE A 143 33.70 1.57 19.66
N GLN A 144 32.88 2.20 20.50
CA GLN A 144 33.38 3.05 21.58
C GLN A 144 34.19 2.27 22.62
N HIS A 145 33.77 1.07 22.97
CA HIS A 145 34.51 0.19 23.88
C HIS A 145 35.87 -0.22 23.30
N LEU A 146 35.90 -0.66 22.04
CA LEU A 146 37.13 -1.04 21.35
C LEU A 146 38.09 0.15 21.21
N ASN A 147 37.59 1.34 20.89
CA ASN A 147 38.41 2.56 20.80
C ASN A 147 39.03 2.93 22.15
N ARG A 148 38.27 2.84 23.24
CA ARG A 148 38.81 3.06 24.61
C ARG A 148 39.91 2.07 24.93
N ARG A 149 39.71 0.79 24.61
CA ARG A 149 40.72 -0.26 24.83
C ARG A 149 41.97 -0.04 23.97
N LYS A 150 41.80 0.32 22.71
CA LYS A 150 42.90 0.66 21.80
C LYS A 150 43.75 1.80 22.37
N LEU A 151 43.11 2.90 22.77
CA LEU A 151 43.79 4.06 23.34
C LEU A 151 44.58 3.67 24.60
N LEU A 152 43.98 2.87 25.49
CA LEU A 152 44.67 2.39 26.69
C LEU A 152 45.93 1.58 26.33
N LEU A 153 45.83 0.65 25.38
CA LEU A 153 46.99 -0.14 24.94
C LEU A 153 48.07 0.73 24.30
N GLU A 154 47.69 1.71 23.46
CA GLU A 154 48.62 2.65 22.85
C GLU A 154 49.37 3.46 23.93
N THR A 155 48.68 3.93 24.97
CA THR A 155 49.33 4.65 26.08
C THR A 155 50.29 3.76 26.87
N LEU A 156 49.96 2.48 27.08
CA LEU A 156 50.85 1.53 27.76
C LEU A 156 52.11 1.25 26.94
N ILE A 157 51.96 1.08 25.62
CA ILE A 157 53.09 0.88 24.71
C ILE A 157 54.01 2.10 24.71
N LEU A 158 53.45 3.32 24.70
CA LEU A 158 54.24 4.55 24.76
C LEU A 158 55.05 4.64 26.07
N LYS A 159 54.40 4.41 27.22
CA LYS A 159 55.09 4.38 28.52
C LYS A 159 56.20 3.35 28.57
N TYR A 160 55.94 2.12 28.10
CA TYR A 160 56.96 1.09 28.04
C TYR A 160 58.16 1.49 27.17
N LYS A 161 57.91 2.15 26.02
CA LYS A 161 58.98 2.68 25.17
C LYS A 161 59.80 3.77 25.86
N GLU A 162 59.17 4.63 26.66
CA GLU A 162 59.88 5.66 27.44
C GLU A 162 60.73 5.04 28.56
N GLU A 163 60.24 3.98 29.21
CA GLU A 163 60.91 3.33 30.34
C GLU A 163 62.02 2.35 29.91
N CYS A 164 61.82 1.59 28.83
CA CYS A 164 62.71 0.49 28.41
C CYS A 164 63.43 0.76 27.07
N GLY A 165 63.09 1.84 26.37
CA GLY A 165 63.67 2.19 25.06
C GLY A 165 64.84 3.17 25.12
N ALA A 166 65.47 3.35 26.30
CA ALA A 166 66.76 4.02 26.46
C ALA A 166 67.91 3.02 26.33
#